data_AF-A0ABD0S571-F1
#
_entry.id   AF-A0ABD0S571-F1
#
_cell.length_a   1.000
_cell.length_b   1.000
_cell.length_c   1.000
_cell.angle_alpha   90.00
_cell.angle_beta   90.00
_cell.angle_gamma   90.00
#
_symmetry.space_group_name_H-M   'P 1'
#
loop_
_entity.id
_entity.type
_entity.pdbx_description
1 polymer ?
#
loop_
_entity_poly.entity_id
_entity_poly.type
_entity_poly.pdbx_seq_one_letter_code
_entity_poly.pdbx_strand_id
1 'polypeptide(L)'
;MAPSVGEFYAGKCILVTGGTGFVGKALVEKLLRSCPQLDTIYLLLRSKKGQTSEERLKDLCSNKLFELLREKDPDAFQKVKLIPGDILEEGLGMSNDDRVELQRRCNIVFHSAACVRFDQKLKDAVNLNTVGTHRVLQLAETMENLEVFVHLSTAYCRCELDMLEEKLYPAVHNPRHVMHICEWMDDDLLKYLEPELIKSEPNTYSYTKAITEDLVAEYSKKFPTAIARPSIVTAAWKEPIPGWVDNLNGPTGLLVGSGKGVIRSMHCEPSYTADAVSVDVVVNGCILIAYATALDKPRNISVYNITLSGVVKISWGEIIELGKKWVDVYPHTVALWHPGGNIKSYYWQHVLCVLFFHIAPAYLLDGLLFLLGKKTFLVNVQKRISHGLNVLQYYTTKEWHFRNDRFLSLRKRISEEDDRTFYIDLSTLSPDEYLKYYVLGTRQFCCKEDPSTLPRARKLNKIRYVVDVVCKTLFFVLIAWLLYSYRDIFTSSVELLDNTLKSLPPISKVKAEGVDEILGS
;
A
#
# COMPACT_ATOMS: atom_id res chain seq x y z
N MET A 1 38.40 -7.30 -7.42
CA MET A 1 37.37 -6.97 -6.41
C MET A 1 36.14 -6.51 -7.16
N ALA A 2 34.94 -6.84 -6.67
CA ALA A 2 33.73 -6.23 -7.22
C ALA A 2 33.78 -4.72 -6.96
N PRO A 3 33.29 -3.87 -7.88
CA PRO A 3 33.20 -2.43 -7.64
C PRO A 3 32.29 -2.16 -6.44
N SER A 4 32.51 -1.06 -5.72
CA SER A 4 31.53 -0.56 -4.74
C SER A 4 30.19 -0.26 -5.44
N VAL A 5 29.12 -0.10 -4.66
CA VAL A 5 27.81 0.23 -5.24
C VAL A 5 27.88 1.58 -5.95
N GLY A 6 28.53 2.59 -5.34
CA GLY A 6 28.73 3.90 -5.96
C GLY A 6 29.52 3.84 -7.28
N GLU A 7 30.60 3.05 -7.33
CA GLU A 7 31.42 2.86 -8.54
C GLU A 7 30.64 2.18 -9.67
N PHE A 8 29.75 1.24 -9.36
CA PHE A 8 28.90 0.60 -10.37
C PHE A 8 27.98 1.61 -11.07
N TYR A 9 27.42 2.56 -10.32
CA TYR A 9 26.56 3.62 -10.87
C TYR A 9 27.32 4.78 -11.52
N ALA A 10 28.64 4.86 -11.32
CA ALA A 10 29.45 5.94 -11.86
C ALA A 10 29.41 5.94 -13.40
N GLY A 11 29.13 7.10 -13.99
CA GLY A 11 29.00 7.30 -15.44
C GLY A 11 27.80 6.60 -16.08
N LYS A 12 26.90 5.98 -15.31
CA LYS A 12 25.72 5.29 -15.85
C LYS A 12 24.56 6.27 -16.08
N CYS A 13 23.79 6.02 -17.13
CA CYS A 13 22.51 6.66 -17.33
C CYS A 13 21.36 5.72 -16.92
N ILE A 14 20.37 6.26 -16.21
CA ILE A 14 19.30 5.50 -15.57
C ILE A 14 17.94 6.01 -16.05
N LEU A 15 17.08 5.13 -16.57
CA LEU A 15 15.68 5.44 -16.83
C LEU A 15 14.81 5.02 -15.64
N VAL A 16 14.02 5.95 -15.10
CA VAL A 16 13.02 5.66 -14.06
C VAL A 16 11.63 5.95 -14.59
N THR A 17 10.79 4.90 -14.66
CA THR A 17 9.34 5.08 -14.88
C THR A 17 8.64 5.17 -13.53
N GLY A 18 7.58 5.97 -13.45
CA GLY A 18 6.88 6.18 -12.19
C GLY A 18 7.69 7.01 -11.17
N GLY A 19 8.68 7.79 -11.62
CA GLY A 19 9.55 8.62 -10.76
C GLY A 19 8.83 9.70 -9.93
N THR A 20 7.56 9.98 -10.22
CA THR A 20 6.70 10.87 -9.42
C THR A 20 5.87 10.14 -8.35
N GLY A 21 5.83 8.80 -8.38
CA GLY A 21 5.19 7.97 -7.37
C GLY A 21 6.02 7.86 -6.09
N PHE A 22 5.42 7.40 -4.99
CA PHE A 22 6.03 7.39 -3.66
C PHE A 22 7.44 6.74 -3.63
N VAL A 23 7.55 5.48 -4.09
CA VAL A 23 8.84 4.77 -4.19
C VAL A 23 9.76 5.42 -5.22
N GLY A 24 9.22 5.82 -6.38
CA GLY A 24 9.99 6.45 -7.45
C GLY A 24 10.69 7.75 -7.03
N LYS A 25 10.01 8.63 -6.27
CA LYS A 25 10.61 9.86 -5.74
C LYS A 25 11.77 9.56 -4.81
N ALA A 26 11.57 8.62 -3.88
CA ALA A 26 12.59 8.20 -2.92
C ALA A 26 13.79 7.54 -3.63
N LEU A 27 13.55 6.77 -4.70
CA LEU A 27 14.60 6.20 -5.53
C LEU A 27 15.45 7.28 -6.21
N VAL A 28 14.81 8.28 -6.83
CA VAL A 28 15.53 9.39 -7.47
C VAL A 28 16.34 10.18 -6.45
N GLU A 29 15.76 10.51 -5.29
CA GLU A 29 16.50 11.20 -4.22
C GLU A 29 17.72 10.39 -3.77
N LYS A 30 17.54 9.09 -3.48
CA LYS A 30 18.61 8.24 -2.99
C LYS A 30 19.75 8.10 -3.99
N LEU A 31 19.43 7.91 -5.28
CA LEU A 31 20.42 7.82 -6.35
C LEU A 31 21.22 9.12 -6.48
N LEU A 32 20.55 10.27 -6.53
CA LEU A 32 21.24 11.57 -6.61
C LEU A 32 22.14 11.82 -5.40
N ARG A 33 21.67 11.48 -4.19
CA ARG A 33 22.41 11.71 -2.95
C ARG A 33 23.58 10.74 -2.73
N SER A 34 23.39 9.46 -3.07
CA SER A 34 24.32 8.38 -2.68
C SER A 34 25.16 7.86 -3.85
N CYS A 35 24.79 8.16 -5.09
CA CYS A 35 25.56 7.82 -6.29
C CYS A 35 25.90 9.10 -7.09
N PRO A 36 26.64 10.06 -6.50
CA PRO A 36 26.85 11.37 -7.12
C PRO A 36 27.64 11.32 -8.43
N GLN A 37 28.33 10.23 -8.73
CA GLN A 37 29.07 10.05 -9.99
C GLN A 37 28.22 9.48 -11.13
N LEU A 38 26.94 9.18 -10.91
CA LEU A 38 26.04 8.84 -12.02
C LEU A 38 25.97 9.98 -13.04
N ASP A 39 25.76 9.63 -14.31
CA ASP A 39 25.74 10.61 -15.40
C ASP A 39 24.38 11.30 -15.50
N THR A 40 23.33 10.53 -15.77
CA THR A 40 21.99 11.07 -16.05
C THR A 40 20.89 10.18 -15.46
N ILE A 41 19.86 10.77 -14.87
CA ILE A 41 18.59 10.12 -14.56
C ILE A 41 17.52 10.66 -15.51
N TYR A 42 17.07 9.82 -16.44
CA TYR A 42 15.94 10.08 -17.30
C TYR A 42 14.63 9.77 -16.58
N LEU A 43 13.72 10.75 -16.54
CA LEU A 43 12.39 10.60 -15.94
C LEU A 43 11.32 10.65 -17.02
N LEU A 44 10.68 9.50 -17.28
CA LEU A 44 9.49 9.43 -18.14
C LEU A 44 8.28 9.99 -17.40
N LEU A 45 7.86 11.20 -17.77
CA LEU A 45 6.74 11.90 -17.14
C LEU A 45 5.66 12.28 -18.15
N ARG A 46 4.43 11.86 -17.85
CA ARG A 46 3.23 12.26 -18.59
C ARG A 46 2.70 13.62 -18.16
N SER A 47 2.01 14.32 -19.05
CA SER A 47 1.12 15.41 -18.66
C SER A 47 -0.06 14.88 -17.84
N LYS A 48 -0.55 15.64 -16.87
CA LYS A 48 -1.66 15.19 -16.01
C LYS A 48 -2.45 16.35 -15.43
N LYS A 49 -3.80 16.29 -15.52
CA LYS A 49 -4.72 17.25 -14.89
C LYS A 49 -4.41 18.72 -15.26
N GLY A 50 -4.05 18.97 -16.52
CA GLY A 50 -3.68 20.31 -16.99
C GLY A 50 -2.28 20.78 -16.60
N GLN A 51 -1.48 19.95 -15.90
CA GLN A 51 -0.06 20.22 -15.68
C GLN A 51 0.79 19.56 -16.76
N THR A 52 1.79 20.29 -17.26
CA THR A 52 2.77 19.77 -18.23
C THR A 52 3.79 18.86 -17.55
N SER A 53 4.53 18.07 -18.34
CA SER A 53 5.59 17.20 -17.82
C SER A 53 6.71 17.99 -17.10
N GLU A 54 7.00 19.21 -17.57
CA GLU A 54 7.98 20.14 -17.00
C GLU A 54 7.53 20.68 -15.65
N GLU A 55 6.27 21.10 -15.54
CA GLU A 55 5.69 21.55 -14.27
C GLU A 55 5.71 20.43 -13.24
N ARG A 56 5.38 19.21 -13.65
CA ARG A 56 5.43 18.03 -12.78
C ARG A 56 6.85 17.70 -12.33
N LEU A 57 7.86 17.91 -13.18
CA LEU A 57 9.26 17.78 -12.79
C LEU A 57 9.65 18.85 -11.77
N LYS A 58 9.22 20.10 -11.96
CA LYS A 58 9.45 21.19 -11.00
C LYS A 58 8.79 20.90 -9.64
N ASP A 59 7.55 20.38 -9.64
CA ASP A 59 6.84 19.96 -8.43
C ASP A 59 7.56 18.79 -7.73
N LEU A 60 8.15 17.87 -8.50
CA LEU A 60 8.97 16.78 -7.96
C LEU A 60 10.21 17.35 -7.24
N CYS A 61 11.00 18.17 -7.94
CA CYS A 61 12.25 18.72 -7.44
C CYS A 61 12.05 19.69 -6.27
N SER A 62 10.85 20.27 -6.09
CA SER A 62 10.49 21.13 -4.95
C SER A 62 9.91 20.39 -3.75
N ASN A 63 9.67 19.07 -3.85
CA ASN A 63 9.14 18.27 -2.76
C ASN A 63 10.09 18.29 -1.54
N LYS A 64 9.52 18.24 -0.32
CA LYS A 64 10.30 18.22 0.94
C LYS A 64 11.29 17.05 1.05
N LEU A 65 11.01 15.92 0.39
CA LEU A 65 11.94 14.80 0.30
C LEU A 65 13.34 15.24 -0.14
N PHE A 66 13.39 16.16 -1.10
CA PHE A 66 14.62 16.64 -1.73
C PHE A 66 15.24 17.86 -1.01
N GLU A 67 14.72 18.27 0.15
CA GLU A 67 15.19 19.47 0.88
C GLU A 67 16.67 19.37 1.25
N LEU A 68 17.07 18.26 1.88
CA LEU A 68 18.48 18.03 2.23
C LEU A 68 19.40 17.95 1.01
N LEU A 69 18.92 17.38 -0.10
CA LEU A 69 19.69 17.31 -1.35
C LEU A 69 19.88 18.69 -1.94
N ARG A 70 18.82 19.50 -2.03
CA ARG A 70 18.88 20.89 -2.52
C ARG A 70 19.81 21.77 -1.70
N GLU A 71 19.90 21.54 -0.39
CA GLU A 71 20.81 22.30 0.50
C GLU A 71 22.27 21.89 0.32
N LYS A 72 22.55 20.60 0.12
CA LYS A 72 23.91 20.06 0.06
C LYS A 72 24.54 20.06 -1.33
N ASP A 73 23.75 19.72 -2.35
CA ASP A 73 24.18 19.61 -3.74
C ASP A 73 23.05 20.06 -4.68
N PRO A 74 22.86 21.38 -4.88
CA PRO A 74 21.89 21.91 -5.83
C PRO A 74 22.13 21.45 -7.27
N ASP A 75 23.38 21.15 -7.63
CA ASP A 75 23.76 20.76 -8.98
C ASP A 75 23.40 19.30 -9.30
N ALA A 76 23.08 18.49 -8.28
CA ALA A 76 22.56 17.13 -8.46
C ALA A 76 21.34 17.10 -9.41
N PHE A 77 20.49 18.13 -9.39
CA PHE A 77 19.30 18.19 -10.26
C PHE A 77 19.62 18.39 -11.74
N GLN A 78 20.83 18.86 -12.09
CA GLN A 78 21.25 18.99 -13.49
C GLN A 78 21.37 17.62 -14.18
N LYS A 79 21.55 16.55 -13.39
CA LYS A 79 21.58 15.16 -13.88
C LYS A 79 20.19 14.61 -14.20
N VAL A 80 19.12 15.32 -13.82
CA VAL A 80 17.74 14.86 -14.07
C VAL A 80 17.26 15.40 -15.41
N LYS A 81 17.08 14.50 -16.38
CA LYS A 81 16.56 14.84 -17.72
C LYS A 81 15.11 14.36 -17.87
N LEU A 82 14.24 15.29 -18.26
CA LEU A 82 12.84 15.00 -18.55
C LEU A 82 12.70 14.26 -19.87
N ILE A 83 11.91 13.19 -19.88
CA ILE A 83 11.39 12.55 -21.09
C ILE A 83 9.86 12.70 -21.06
N PRO A 84 9.28 13.64 -21.82
CA PRO A 84 7.82 13.73 -21.93
C PRO A 84 7.27 12.45 -22.54
N GLY A 85 6.30 11.82 -21.89
CA GLY A 85 5.66 10.60 -22.40
C GLY A 85 4.79 9.86 -21.38
N ASP A 86 3.92 8.97 -21.85
CA ASP A 86 3.06 8.11 -21.04
C ASP A 86 3.24 6.64 -21.46
N ILE A 87 3.40 5.75 -20.47
CA ILE A 87 3.47 4.30 -20.73
C ILE A 87 2.19 3.73 -21.33
N LEU A 88 1.09 4.47 -21.23
CA LEU A 88 -0.19 4.11 -21.86
C LEU A 88 -0.22 4.39 -23.36
N GLU A 89 0.66 5.23 -23.88
CA GLU A 89 0.70 5.63 -25.28
C GLU A 89 1.60 4.69 -26.11
N GLU A 90 1.27 4.57 -27.39
CA GLU A 90 2.12 3.86 -28.34
C GLU A 90 3.51 4.52 -28.39
N GLY A 91 4.54 3.69 -28.43
CA GLY A 91 5.92 4.18 -28.37
C GLY A 91 6.26 4.99 -27.12
N LEU A 92 5.45 4.88 -26.06
CA LEU A 92 5.54 5.63 -24.79
C LEU A 92 5.28 7.14 -24.91
N GLY A 93 4.73 7.61 -26.04
CA GLY A 93 4.43 9.03 -26.27
C GLY A 93 5.65 9.95 -26.31
N MET A 94 6.87 9.39 -26.38
CA MET A 94 8.11 10.17 -26.39
C MET A 94 8.53 10.55 -27.81
N SER A 95 9.37 11.58 -27.91
CA SER A 95 9.96 12.00 -29.19
C SER A 95 10.94 10.95 -29.73
N ASN A 96 11.19 10.97 -31.04
CA ASN A 96 12.21 10.10 -31.64
C ASN A 96 13.63 10.42 -31.13
N ASP A 97 13.93 11.68 -30.86
CA ASP A 97 15.23 12.09 -30.33
C ASP A 97 15.45 11.53 -28.92
N ASP A 98 14.43 11.61 -28.06
CA ASP A 98 14.47 11.01 -26.72
C ASP A 98 14.60 9.49 -26.77
N ARG A 99 13.90 8.85 -27.72
CA ARG A 99 14.02 7.40 -27.94
C ARG A 99 15.45 7.02 -28.33
N VAL A 100 16.04 7.70 -29.30
CA VAL A 100 17.42 7.42 -29.76
C VAL A 100 18.44 7.68 -28.66
N GLU A 101 18.25 8.76 -27.89
CA GLU A 101 19.06 9.07 -26.71
C GLU A 101 19.02 7.91 -25.69
N LEU A 102 17.82 7.44 -25.32
CA LEU A 102 17.66 6.32 -24.38
C LEU A 102 18.25 5.02 -24.93
N GLN A 103 18.06 4.74 -26.23
CA GLN A 103 18.62 3.55 -26.89
C GLN A 103 20.15 3.52 -26.81
N ARG A 104 20.80 4.65 -27.03
CA ARG A 104 22.27 4.73 -27.04
C ARG A 104 22.88 4.81 -25.65
N ARG A 105 22.25 5.51 -24.71
CA ARG A 105 22.89 5.88 -23.44
C ARG A 105 22.40 5.12 -22.22
N CYS A 106 21.17 4.61 -22.21
CA CYS A 106 20.59 4.04 -21.00
C CYS A 106 21.25 2.71 -20.61
N ASN A 107 21.70 2.62 -19.36
CA ASN A 107 22.32 1.42 -18.80
C ASN A 107 21.41 0.67 -17.84
N ILE A 108 20.53 1.38 -17.13
CA ILE A 108 19.74 0.81 -16.03
C ILE A 108 18.31 1.30 -16.16
N VAL A 109 17.34 0.38 -16.10
CA VAL A 109 15.92 0.72 -16.07
C VAL A 109 15.31 0.32 -14.75
N PHE A 110 14.76 1.29 -14.01
CA PHE A 110 13.87 1.05 -12.89
C PHE A 110 12.43 1.29 -13.31
N HIS A 111 11.69 0.20 -13.51
CA HIS A 111 10.28 0.27 -13.87
C HIS A 111 9.40 0.19 -12.62
N SER A 112 8.95 1.36 -12.14
CA SER A 112 8.06 1.51 -10.97
C SER A 112 6.69 2.10 -11.33
N ALA A 113 6.40 2.37 -12.60
CA ALA A 113 5.10 2.86 -13.01
C ALA A 113 4.02 1.78 -12.84
N ALA A 114 3.07 2.02 -11.95
CA ALA A 114 1.91 1.17 -11.73
C ALA A 114 0.77 1.99 -11.10
N CYS A 115 -0.46 1.49 -11.19
CA CYS A 115 -1.52 1.96 -10.29
C CYS A 115 -1.66 0.98 -9.13
N VAL A 116 -1.63 1.52 -7.92
CA VAL A 116 -1.77 0.78 -6.66
C VAL A 116 -3.20 0.82 -6.11
N ARG A 117 -4.17 1.22 -6.94
CA ARG A 117 -5.58 1.21 -6.56
C ARG A 117 -6.16 -0.17 -6.74
N PHE A 118 -6.73 -0.70 -5.68
CA PHE A 118 -7.36 -2.01 -5.63
C PHE A 118 -8.78 -2.05 -6.26
N ASP A 119 -9.35 -0.89 -6.61
CA ASP A 119 -10.71 -0.74 -7.12
C ASP A 119 -10.76 -0.27 -8.59
N GLN A 120 -9.68 -0.45 -9.33
CA GLN A 120 -9.66 -0.16 -10.76
C GLN A 120 -10.34 -1.26 -11.56
N LYS A 121 -11.04 -0.83 -12.63
CA LYS A 121 -11.54 -1.73 -13.67
C LYS A 121 -10.38 -2.55 -14.25
N LEU A 122 -10.65 -3.81 -14.59
CA LEU A 122 -9.66 -4.74 -15.14
C LEU A 122 -8.91 -4.15 -16.34
N LYS A 123 -9.63 -3.58 -17.31
CA LYS A 123 -9.04 -2.98 -18.52
C LYS A 123 -8.02 -1.89 -18.21
N ASP A 124 -8.35 -0.98 -17.30
CA ASP A 124 -7.45 0.10 -16.88
C ASP A 124 -6.21 -0.45 -16.16
N ALA A 125 -6.42 -1.44 -15.28
CA ALA A 125 -5.35 -2.08 -14.54
C ALA A 125 -4.39 -2.84 -15.49
N VAL A 126 -4.92 -3.61 -16.45
CA VAL A 126 -4.14 -4.34 -17.46
C VAL A 126 -3.40 -3.38 -18.39
N ASN A 127 -4.06 -2.33 -18.88
CA ASN A 127 -3.42 -1.34 -19.75
C ASN A 127 -2.24 -0.65 -19.07
N LEU A 128 -2.38 -0.31 -17.79
CA LEU A 128 -1.31 0.38 -17.07
C LEU A 128 -0.21 -0.57 -16.59
N ASN A 129 -0.58 -1.63 -15.86
CA ASN A 129 0.39 -2.47 -15.18
C ASN A 129 1.00 -3.53 -16.11
N THR A 130 0.29 -3.98 -17.15
CA THR A 130 0.75 -5.06 -18.04
C THR A 130 1.14 -4.52 -19.42
N VAL A 131 0.23 -3.86 -20.14
CA VAL A 131 0.53 -3.31 -21.47
C VAL A 131 1.57 -2.19 -21.37
N GLY A 132 1.45 -1.30 -20.39
CA GLY A 132 2.46 -0.27 -20.14
C GLY A 132 3.84 -0.86 -19.82
N THR A 133 3.90 -1.94 -19.02
CA THR A 133 5.16 -2.66 -18.77
C THR A 133 5.70 -3.28 -20.07
N HIS A 134 4.86 -3.90 -20.89
CA HIS A 134 5.25 -4.46 -22.19
C HIS A 134 5.93 -3.40 -23.08
N ARG A 135 5.37 -2.20 -23.17
CA ARG A 135 5.95 -1.11 -23.98
C ARG A 135 7.31 -0.66 -23.47
N VAL A 136 7.51 -0.63 -22.15
CA VAL A 136 8.81 -0.29 -21.56
C VAL A 136 9.84 -1.41 -21.78
N LEU A 137 9.42 -2.68 -21.72
CA LEU A 137 10.27 -3.83 -22.07
C LEU A 137 10.68 -3.79 -23.55
N GLN A 138 9.75 -3.42 -24.46
CA GLN A 138 10.05 -3.23 -25.87
C GLN A 138 11.06 -2.09 -26.11
N LEU A 139 10.97 -0.98 -25.38
CA LEU A 139 12.00 0.06 -25.43
C LEU A 139 13.34 -0.47 -24.90
N ALA A 140 13.34 -1.15 -23.76
CA ALA A 140 14.54 -1.69 -23.12
C ALA A 140 15.28 -2.69 -24.03
N GLU A 141 14.56 -3.50 -24.80
CA GLU A 141 15.13 -4.41 -25.79
C GLU A 141 15.95 -3.69 -26.87
N THR A 142 15.64 -2.42 -27.15
CA THR A 142 16.37 -1.61 -28.14
C THR A 142 17.56 -0.85 -27.57
N MET A 143 17.84 -0.96 -26.27
CA MET A 143 18.95 -0.26 -25.62
C MET A 143 20.28 -1.00 -25.83
N GLU A 144 21.26 -0.31 -26.39
CA GLU A 144 22.56 -0.87 -26.79
C GLU A 144 23.44 -1.22 -25.58
N ASN A 145 23.28 -0.48 -24.47
CA ASN A 145 24.15 -0.55 -23.30
C ASN A 145 23.42 -0.98 -22.02
N LEU A 146 22.25 -1.62 -22.16
CA LEU A 146 21.44 -2.04 -21.02
C LEU A 146 22.13 -3.14 -20.21
N GLU A 147 22.40 -2.85 -18.95
CA GLU A 147 23.01 -3.77 -17.99
C GLU A 147 21.97 -4.47 -17.11
N VAL A 148 20.87 -3.78 -16.76
CA VAL A 148 19.82 -4.37 -15.94
C VAL A 148 18.47 -3.67 -16.08
N PHE A 149 17.41 -4.47 -16.11
CA PHE A 149 16.03 -4.04 -15.95
C PHE A 149 15.47 -4.52 -14.61
N VAL A 150 15.03 -3.59 -13.75
CA VAL A 150 14.40 -3.90 -12.47
C VAL A 150 12.91 -3.54 -12.53
N HIS A 151 12.06 -4.55 -12.41
CA HIS A 151 10.61 -4.41 -12.31
C HIS A 151 10.14 -4.35 -10.85
N LEU A 152 9.45 -3.29 -10.47
CA LEU A 152 8.82 -3.21 -9.15
C LEU A 152 7.44 -3.89 -9.17
N SER A 153 7.36 -5.07 -8.57
CA SER A 153 6.11 -5.82 -8.36
C SER A 153 5.58 -5.60 -6.93
N THR A 154 5.05 -6.64 -6.29
CA THR A 154 4.52 -6.63 -4.92
C THR A 154 4.61 -8.03 -4.34
N ALA A 155 4.83 -8.15 -3.03
CA ALA A 155 4.77 -9.44 -2.32
C ALA A 155 3.33 -10.00 -2.28
N TYR A 156 2.33 -9.19 -2.63
CA TYR A 156 0.92 -9.59 -2.70
C TYR A 156 0.48 -9.92 -4.14
N CYS A 157 1.39 -10.41 -4.97
CA CYS A 157 1.10 -10.78 -6.36
C CYS A 157 0.58 -12.21 -6.51
N ARG A 158 0.68 -13.04 -5.45
CA ARG A 158 0.25 -14.44 -5.39
C ARG A 158 -0.37 -14.73 -4.03
N CYS A 159 -1.57 -14.20 -3.82
CA CYS A 159 -2.21 -14.23 -2.51
C CYS A 159 -2.80 -15.60 -2.13
N GLU A 160 -2.83 -16.54 -3.06
CA GLU A 160 -3.30 -17.91 -2.88
C GLU A 160 -2.25 -18.86 -2.28
N LEU A 161 -0.98 -18.45 -2.27
CA LEU A 161 0.12 -19.25 -1.73
C LEU A 161 0.24 -19.05 -0.21
N ASP A 162 0.41 -20.16 0.52
CA ASP A 162 0.70 -20.11 1.96
C ASP A 162 2.06 -19.46 2.26
N MET A 163 3.03 -19.66 1.37
CA MET A 163 4.36 -19.06 1.44
C MET A 163 4.82 -18.63 0.04
N LEU A 164 5.13 -17.34 -0.10
CA LEU A 164 5.71 -16.81 -1.33
C LEU A 164 7.23 -16.83 -1.25
N GLU A 165 7.86 -17.60 -2.13
CA GLU A 165 9.31 -17.68 -2.23
C GLU A 165 9.89 -16.71 -3.27
N GLU A 166 11.21 -16.53 -3.24
CA GLU A 166 11.98 -15.72 -4.18
C GLU A 166 12.24 -16.43 -5.51
N LYS A 167 11.15 -16.90 -6.10
CA LYS A 167 11.09 -17.52 -7.43
C LYS A 167 9.89 -17.00 -8.20
N LEU A 168 9.94 -17.18 -9.51
CA LEU A 168 8.80 -16.91 -10.38
C LEU A 168 7.75 -18.02 -10.18
N TYR A 169 6.49 -17.63 -10.07
CA TYR A 169 5.37 -18.55 -10.08
C TYR A 169 4.54 -18.25 -11.33
N PRO A 170 4.28 -19.24 -12.21
CA PRO A 170 3.45 -19.04 -13.40
C PRO A 170 2.06 -18.55 -13.02
N ALA A 171 1.61 -17.45 -13.63
CA ALA A 171 0.27 -16.92 -13.44
C ALA A 171 -0.79 -17.87 -14.03
N VAL A 172 -2.03 -17.75 -13.55
CA VAL A 172 -3.15 -18.59 -14.03
C VAL A 172 -3.44 -18.36 -15.51
N HIS A 173 -3.27 -17.12 -15.97
CA HIS A 173 -3.54 -16.73 -17.35
C HIS A 173 -2.28 -16.19 -18.02
N ASN A 174 -2.14 -16.49 -19.32
CA ASN A 174 -1.08 -15.92 -20.13
C ASN A 174 -1.31 -14.39 -20.28
N PRO A 175 -0.29 -13.55 -20.00
CA PRO A 175 -0.45 -12.09 -20.02
C PRO A 175 -0.88 -11.56 -21.39
N ARG A 176 -0.39 -12.13 -22.50
CA ARG A 176 -0.73 -11.68 -23.86
C ARG A 176 -2.20 -11.95 -24.19
N HIS A 177 -2.76 -13.06 -23.73
CA HIS A 177 -4.18 -13.36 -23.90
C HIS A 177 -5.05 -12.38 -23.12
N VAL A 178 -4.68 -12.06 -21.88
CA VAL A 178 -5.39 -11.07 -21.06
C VAL A 178 -5.33 -9.69 -21.71
N MET A 179 -4.15 -9.28 -22.19
CA MET A 179 -3.99 -8.03 -22.95
C MET A 179 -4.92 -7.98 -24.16
N HIS A 180 -4.94 -9.04 -24.97
CA HIS A 180 -5.80 -9.12 -26.15
C HIS A 180 -7.29 -9.05 -25.77
N ILE A 181 -7.73 -9.80 -24.75
CA ILE A 181 -9.11 -9.75 -24.24
C ILE A 181 -9.49 -8.31 -23.84
N CYS A 182 -8.62 -7.62 -23.09
CA CYS A 182 -8.88 -6.24 -22.67
C CYS A 182 -8.85 -5.23 -23.83
N GLU A 183 -8.18 -5.54 -24.93
CA GLU A 183 -8.08 -4.69 -26.12
C GLU A 183 -9.39 -4.69 -26.93
N TRP A 184 -9.88 -5.87 -27.33
CA TRP A 184 -11.03 -5.96 -28.24
C TRP A 184 -12.40 -5.98 -27.55
N MET A 185 -12.47 -6.43 -26.29
CA MET A 185 -13.74 -6.61 -25.59
C MET A 185 -14.28 -5.27 -25.06
N ASP A 186 -15.60 -5.11 -25.12
CA ASP A 186 -16.28 -3.94 -24.58
C ASP A 186 -16.28 -3.92 -23.04
N ASP A 187 -16.46 -2.73 -22.49
CA ASP A 187 -16.33 -2.49 -21.04
C ASP A 187 -17.41 -3.22 -20.22
N ASP A 188 -18.62 -3.42 -20.75
CA ASP A 188 -19.73 -4.04 -20.01
C ASP A 188 -19.54 -5.56 -19.92
N LEU A 189 -19.12 -6.20 -21.02
CA LEU A 189 -18.78 -7.62 -21.02
C LEU A 189 -17.53 -7.91 -20.17
N LEU A 190 -16.50 -7.07 -20.25
CA LEU A 190 -15.32 -7.18 -19.39
C LEU A 190 -15.68 -7.08 -17.91
N LYS A 191 -16.56 -6.13 -17.55
CA LYS A 191 -17.04 -5.98 -16.17
C LYS A 191 -17.80 -7.20 -15.68
N TYR A 192 -18.56 -7.86 -16.56
CA TYR A 192 -19.25 -9.10 -16.22
C TYR A 192 -18.27 -10.26 -15.98
N LEU A 193 -17.21 -10.37 -16.78
CA LEU A 193 -16.20 -11.43 -16.69
C LEU A 193 -15.13 -11.19 -15.61
N GLU A 194 -14.91 -9.93 -15.22
CA GLU A 194 -13.86 -9.52 -14.28
C GLU A 194 -13.78 -10.39 -13.01
N PRO A 195 -14.89 -10.68 -12.29
CA PRO A 195 -14.82 -11.49 -11.08
C PRO A 195 -14.28 -12.91 -11.29
N GLU A 196 -14.59 -13.55 -12.42
CA GLU A 196 -14.07 -14.88 -12.74
C GLU A 196 -12.63 -14.82 -13.25
N LEU A 197 -12.27 -13.79 -14.04
CA LEU A 197 -10.91 -13.62 -14.54
C LEU A 197 -9.89 -13.39 -13.41
N ILE A 198 -10.27 -12.60 -12.40
CA ILE A 198 -9.35 -12.26 -11.29
C ILE A 198 -9.47 -13.21 -10.11
N LYS A 199 -10.28 -14.28 -10.19
CA LYS A 199 -10.63 -15.17 -9.07
C LYS A 199 -9.46 -15.73 -8.27
N SER A 200 -8.28 -15.86 -8.88
CA SER A 200 -7.07 -16.28 -8.18
C SER A 200 -6.53 -15.24 -7.18
N GLU A 201 -6.90 -13.98 -7.34
CA GLU A 201 -6.39 -12.85 -6.58
C GLU A 201 -7.52 -12.01 -5.95
N PRO A 202 -7.26 -11.31 -4.85
CA PRO A 202 -8.28 -10.53 -4.15
C PRO A 202 -8.78 -9.29 -4.90
N ASN A 203 -8.03 -8.81 -5.90
CA ASN A 203 -8.34 -7.60 -6.64
C ASN A 203 -7.54 -7.52 -7.96
N THR A 204 -7.92 -6.56 -8.81
CA THR A 204 -7.30 -6.31 -10.11
C THR A 204 -5.83 -5.89 -10.02
N TYR A 205 -5.39 -5.27 -8.92
CA TYR A 205 -3.99 -4.89 -8.74
C TYR A 205 -3.09 -6.12 -8.53
N SER A 206 -3.43 -6.99 -7.57
CA SER A 206 -2.69 -8.23 -7.33
C SER A 206 -2.67 -9.12 -8.58
N TYR A 207 -3.83 -9.26 -9.24
CA TYR A 207 -3.97 -9.99 -10.50
C TYR A 207 -3.05 -9.48 -11.60
N THR A 208 -3.08 -8.16 -11.86
CA THR A 208 -2.26 -7.58 -12.92
C THR A 208 -0.78 -7.63 -12.59
N LYS A 209 -0.39 -7.54 -11.31
CA LYS A 209 1.00 -7.77 -10.91
C LYS A 209 1.44 -9.21 -11.14
N ALA A 210 0.60 -10.20 -10.84
CA ALA A 210 0.90 -11.61 -11.07
C ALA A 210 1.20 -11.90 -12.56
N ILE A 211 0.30 -11.54 -13.47
CA ILE A 211 0.47 -11.80 -14.91
C ILE A 211 1.63 -10.98 -15.51
N THR A 212 1.93 -9.81 -14.94
CA THR A 212 3.01 -8.96 -15.45
C THR A 212 4.38 -9.55 -15.10
N GLU A 213 4.52 -10.29 -13.99
CA GLU A 213 5.78 -10.97 -13.69
C GLU A 213 6.15 -12.02 -14.75
N ASP A 214 5.17 -12.78 -15.23
CA ASP A 214 5.38 -13.72 -16.34
C ASP A 214 5.83 -13.00 -17.61
N LEU A 215 5.17 -11.88 -17.94
CA LEU A 215 5.55 -11.06 -19.09
C LEU A 215 6.98 -10.52 -18.97
N VAL A 216 7.38 -10.03 -17.79
CA VAL A 216 8.75 -9.56 -17.52
C VAL A 216 9.74 -10.72 -17.62
N ALA A 217 9.37 -11.91 -17.15
CA ALA A 217 10.20 -13.10 -17.23
C ALA A 217 10.50 -13.54 -18.67
N GLU A 218 9.59 -13.32 -19.63
CA GLU A 218 9.84 -13.57 -21.06
C GLU A 218 11.09 -12.82 -21.57
N TYR A 219 11.37 -11.63 -21.03
CA TYR A 219 12.49 -10.77 -21.44
C TYR A 219 13.80 -11.07 -20.72
N SER A 220 13.78 -11.87 -19.64
CA SER A 220 15.01 -12.23 -18.89
C SER A 220 16.04 -12.99 -19.73
N LYS A 221 15.62 -13.59 -20.85
CA LYS A 221 16.51 -14.23 -21.83
C LYS A 221 17.23 -13.25 -22.76
N LYS A 222 16.73 -12.01 -22.87
CA LYS A 222 17.27 -10.98 -23.76
C LYS A 222 18.27 -10.07 -23.05
N PHE A 223 17.97 -9.69 -21.81
CA PHE A 223 18.83 -8.86 -20.98
C PHE A 223 18.65 -9.16 -19.48
N PRO A 224 19.65 -8.89 -18.63
CA PRO A 224 19.56 -9.14 -17.20
C PRO A 224 18.34 -8.44 -16.60
N THR A 225 17.48 -9.23 -15.96
CA THR A 225 16.19 -8.76 -15.46
C THR A 225 15.96 -9.25 -14.04
N ALA A 226 15.47 -8.35 -13.18
CA ALA A 226 15.07 -8.65 -11.82
C ALA A 226 13.66 -8.16 -11.49
N ILE A 227 12.97 -8.90 -10.63
CA ILE A 227 11.70 -8.52 -10.03
C ILE A 227 11.93 -8.24 -8.54
N ALA A 228 11.56 -7.03 -8.12
CA ALA A 228 11.55 -6.61 -6.73
C ALA A 228 10.10 -6.62 -6.20
N ARG A 229 9.82 -7.44 -5.19
CA ARG A 229 8.49 -7.59 -4.58
C ARG A 229 8.49 -6.98 -3.17
N PRO A 230 8.24 -5.67 -3.02
CA PRO A 230 8.03 -5.10 -1.70
C PRO A 230 6.72 -5.58 -1.09
N SER A 231 6.68 -5.72 0.24
CA SER A 231 5.41 -5.79 0.99
C SER A 231 4.76 -4.40 1.09
N ILE A 232 3.97 -4.14 2.14
CA ILE A 232 3.26 -2.86 2.27
C ILE A 232 4.29 -1.75 2.51
N VAL A 233 4.48 -0.88 1.53
CA VAL A 233 5.45 0.22 1.65
C VAL A 233 4.90 1.32 2.55
N THR A 234 5.65 1.63 3.60
CA THR A 234 5.31 2.61 4.64
C THR A 234 6.34 3.73 4.70
N ALA A 235 6.19 4.65 5.68
CA ALA A 235 7.04 5.82 5.82
C ALA A 235 8.53 5.46 5.93
N ALA A 236 9.40 6.40 5.55
CA ALA A 236 10.85 6.23 5.69
C ALA A 236 11.22 5.93 7.15
N TRP A 237 12.12 4.97 7.36
CA TRP A 237 12.64 4.67 8.68
C TRP A 237 13.72 5.67 9.10
N LYS A 238 14.72 5.88 8.25
CA LYS A 238 15.87 6.76 8.50
C LYS A 238 16.03 7.85 7.44
N GLU A 239 15.89 7.52 6.16
CA GLU A 239 16.38 8.40 5.09
C GLU A 239 15.33 8.82 4.05
N PRO A 240 15.49 10.00 3.43
CA PRO A 240 16.37 11.10 3.87
C PRO A 240 15.81 11.82 5.11
N ILE A 241 14.52 11.61 5.42
CA ILE A 241 13.83 12.20 6.56
C ILE A 241 12.99 11.10 7.25
N PRO A 242 13.27 10.76 8.52
CA PRO A 242 12.46 9.78 9.26
C PRO A 242 10.97 10.14 9.27
N GLY A 243 10.12 9.15 9.01
CA GLY A 243 8.67 9.34 8.92
C GLY A 243 8.18 9.95 7.60
N TRP A 244 9.04 10.21 6.62
CA TRP A 244 8.59 10.77 5.35
C TRP A 244 7.59 9.85 4.62
N VAL A 245 6.43 10.41 4.29
CA VAL A 245 5.34 9.77 3.54
C VAL A 245 4.45 10.84 2.91
N ASP A 246 4.11 10.72 1.64
CA ASP A 246 3.41 11.79 0.88
C ASP A 246 2.04 11.37 0.34
N ASN A 247 1.51 10.23 0.77
CA ASN A 247 0.24 9.67 0.32
C ASN A 247 -0.55 9.06 1.48
N LEU A 248 -1.86 8.91 1.28
CA LEU A 248 -2.78 8.32 2.25
C LEU A 248 -3.15 6.87 1.91
N ASN A 249 -2.29 6.16 1.18
CA ASN A 249 -2.59 4.79 0.75
C ASN A 249 -2.41 3.80 1.92
N GLY A 250 -3.27 2.78 1.97
CA GLY A 250 -3.14 1.65 2.91
C GLY A 250 -3.00 2.08 4.38
N PRO A 251 -1.94 1.64 5.10
CA PRO A 251 -1.73 1.95 6.51
C PRO A 251 -1.69 3.44 6.85
N THR A 252 -1.15 4.28 5.96
CA THR A 252 -1.09 5.73 6.21
C THR A 252 -2.48 6.34 6.31
N GLY A 253 -3.40 5.93 5.43
CA GLY A 253 -4.79 6.36 5.46
C GLY A 253 -5.52 5.88 6.70
N LEU A 254 -5.26 4.64 7.14
CA LEU A 254 -5.81 4.08 8.38
C LEU A 254 -5.34 4.84 9.62
N LEU A 255 -4.04 5.14 9.69
CA LEU A 255 -3.44 5.90 10.79
C LEU A 255 -4.05 7.30 10.90
N VAL A 256 -4.15 8.02 9.77
CA VAL A 256 -4.75 9.36 9.73
C VAL A 256 -6.25 9.31 10.01
N GLY A 257 -6.99 8.35 9.43
CA GLY A 257 -8.43 8.21 9.63
C GLY A 257 -8.79 7.88 11.07
N SER A 258 -8.02 6.99 11.70
CA SER A 258 -8.17 6.63 13.12
C SER A 258 -7.72 7.78 14.03
N GLY A 259 -6.59 8.43 13.71
CA GLY A 259 -6.07 9.55 14.48
C GLY A 259 -6.90 10.83 14.37
N LYS A 260 -7.78 10.95 13.37
CA LYS A 260 -8.78 12.02 13.29
C LYS A 260 -10.13 11.62 13.91
N GLY A 261 -10.22 10.44 14.50
CA GLY A 261 -11.42 9.91 15.15
C GLY A 261 -12.55 9.53 14.17
N VAL A 262 -12.25 9.43 12.87
CA VAL A 262 -13.25 9.09 11.85
C VAL A 262 -13.40 7.58 11.72
N ILE A 263 -12.29 6.84 11.80
CA ILE A 263 -12.27 5.37 11.91
C ILE A 263 -12.27 5.00 13.39
N ARG A 264 -13.23 4.16 13.80
CA ARG A 264 -13.49 3.76 15.19
C ARG A 264 -13.63 2.25 15.34
N SER A 265 -13.73 1.52 14.23
CA SER A 265 -13.70 0.07 14.19
C SER A 265 -13.11 -0.39 12.88
N MET A 266 -12.37 -1.50 12.93
CA MET A 266 -11.82 -2.20 11.78
C MET A 266 -11.88 -3.70 12.06
N HIS A 267 -12.28 -4.49 11.08
CA HIS A 267 -12.19 -5.95 11.15
C HIS A 267 -10.76 -6.36 10.78
N CYS A 268 -10.07 -6.97 11.75
CA CYS A 268 -8.65 -7.31 11.66
C CYS A 268 -8.33 -8.33 12.75
N GLU A 269 -7.45 -9.28 12.45
CA GLU A 269 -6.97 -10.24 13.44
C GLU A 269 -5.74 -9.66 14.17
N PRO A 270 -5.86 -9.29 15.46
CA PRO A 270 -4.80 -8.64 16.23
C PRO A 270 -3.53 -9.47 16.33
N SER A 271 -3.64 -10.80 16.32
CA SER A 271 -2.51 -11.70 16.57
C SER A 271 -1.60 -11.92 15.36
N TYR A 272 -2.09 -11.63 14.15
CA TYR A 272 -1.31 -11.84 12.93
C TYR A 272 -0.20 -10.80 12.76
N THR A 273 0.94 -11.29 12.27
CA THR A 273 2.10 -10.45 11.97
C THR A 273 1.81 -9.53 10.79
N ALA A 274 2.11 -8.25 10.93
CA ALA A 274 2.02 -7.29 9.85
C ALA A 274 3.35 -7.22 9.08
N ASP A 275 3.31 -7.34 7.75
CA ASP A 275 4.48 -7.14 6.91
C ASP A 275 4.40 -5.81 6.15
N ALA A 276 5.12 -4.82 6.69
CA ALA A 276 5.15 -3.46 6.17
C ALA A 276 6.57 -2.89 6.18
N VAL A 277 7.22 -2.87 5.01
CA VAL A 277 8.58 -2.38 4.83
C VAL A 277 8.63 -0.86 4.64
N SER A 278 9.68 -0.20 5.13
CA SER A 278 9.87 1.24 4.96
C SER A 278 10.36 1.59 3.54
N VAL A 279 9.93 2.74 3.00
CA VAL A 279 10.24 3.14 1.62
C VAL A 279 11.74 3.25 1.31
N ASP A 280 12.55 3.67 2.29
CA ASP A 280 14.00 3.77 2.16
C ASP A 280 14.68 2.41 2.02
N VAL A 281 14.23 1.39 2.75
CA VAL A 281 14.72 0.01 2.57
C VAL A 281 14.28 -0.58 1.23
N VAL A 282 13.06 -0.28 0.77
CA VAL A 282 12.64 -0.67 -0.59
C VAL A 282 13.55 -0.07 -1.66
N VAL A 283 13.87 1.22 -1.53
CA VAL A 283 14.74 1.92 -2.47
C VAL A 283 16.17 1.37 -2.43
N ASN A 284 16.75 1.21 -1.24
CA ASN A 284 18.07 0.61 -1.08
C ASN A 284 18.10 -0.81 -1.67
N GLY A 285 17.06 -1.59 -1.40
CA GLY A 285 16.88 -2.92 -1.98
C GLY A 285 16.87 -2.90 -3.50
N CYS A 286 16.09 -2.02 -4.14
CA CYS A 286 16.07 -1.89 -5.60
C CYS A 286 17.47 -1.54 -6.17
N ILE A 287 18.20 -0.64 -5.53
CA ILE A 287 19.55 -0.24 -5.94
C ILE A 287 20.51 -1.45 -5.84
N LEU A 288 20.49 -2.17 -4.72
CA LEU A 288 21.31 -3.37 -4.55
C LEU A 288 20.92 -4.52 -5.48
N ILE A 289 19.63 -4.67 -5.79
CA ILE A 289 19.13 -5.66 -6.75
C ILE A 289 19.65 -5.36 -8.15
N ALA A 290 19.63 -4.09 -8.57
CA ALA A 290 20.18 -3.68 -9.86
C ALA A 290 21.69 -3.98 -9.91
N TYR A 291 22.44 -3.55 -8.90
CA TYR A 291 23.88 -3.83 -8.76
C TYR A 291 24.19 -5.33 -8.85
N ALA A 292 23.54 -6.14 -8.01
CA ALA A 292 23.79 -7.58 -7.96
C ALA A 292 23.42 -8.29 -9.27
N THR A 293 22.28 -7.92 -9.87
CA THR A 293 21.81 -8.55 -11.12
C THR A 293 22.68 -8.19 -12.31
N ALA A 294 23.16 -6.94 -12.39
CA ALA A 294 24.07 -6.48 -13.44
C ALA A 294 25.44 -7.18 -13.37
N LEU A 295 25.93 -7.45 -12.16
CA LEU A 295 27.18 -8.20 -11.95
C LEU A 295 27.02 -9.69 -12.27
N ASP A 296 25.91 -10.30 -11.84
CA ASP A 296 25.69 -11.74 -12.01
C ASP A 296 25.33 -12.12 -13.46
N LYS A 297 24.65 -11.22 -14.18
CA LYS A 297 24.07 -11.46 -15.50
C LYS A 297 23.35 -12.82 -15.58
N PRO A 298 22.38 -13.07 -14.70
CA PRO A 298 21.79 -14.39 -14.54
C PRO A 298 21.02 -14.79 -15.80
N ARG A 299 21.12 -16.07 -16.17
CA ARG A 299 20.37 -16.62 -17.32
C ARG A 299 18.86 -16.70 -17.08
N ASN A 300 18.46 -16.80 -15.82
CA ASN A 300 17.07 -16.86 -15.39
C ASN A 300 16.71 -15.60 -14.62
N ILE A 301 15.42 -15.26 -14.60
CA ILE A 301 14.94 -14.09 -13.86
C ILE A 301 15.30 -14.18 -12.37
N SER A 302 15.78 -13.06 -11.84
CA SER A 302 16.05 -12.94 -10.41
C SER A 302 14.86 -12.31 -9.71
N VAL A 303 14.41 -12.92 -8.62
CA VAL A 303 13.24 -12.47 -7.86
C VAL A 303 13.68 -12.22 -6.44
N TYR A 304 13.23 -11.11 -5.86
CA TYR A 304 13.58 -10.68 -4.52
C TYR A 304 12.35 -10.21 -3.77
N ASN A 305 12.12 -10.75 -2.57
CA ASN A 305 11.03 -10.34 -1.70
C ASN A 305 11.57 -9.32 -0.68
N ILE A 306 11.22 -8.05 -0.88
CA ILE A 306 11.65 -6.96 0.01
C ILE A 306 10.61 -6.85 1.13
N THR A 307 10.73 -7.71 2.14
CA THR A 307 9.73 -7.91 3.20
C THR A 307 10.37 -7.93 4.59
N LEU A 308 9.55 -7.74 5.63
CA LEU A 308 9.98 -7.82 7.03
C LEU A 308 9.93 -9.23 7.62
N SER A 309 9.33 -10.18 6.90
CA SER A 309 9.16 -11.57 7.34
C SER A 309 10.48 -12.17 7.83
N GLY A 310 10.46 -12.75 9.03
CA GLY A 310 11.64 -13.33 9.68
C GLY A 310 12.65 -12.33 10.26
N VAL A 311 12.49 -11.02 10.03
CA VAL A 311 13.41 -9.96 10.51
C VAL A 311 12.81 -9.20 11.70
N VAL A 312 11.61 -8.64 11.52
CA VAL A 312 10.87 -7.92 12.58
C VAL A 312 9.50 -8.58 12.73
N LYS A 313 9.18 -9.01 13.94
CA LYS A 313 7.85 -9.55 14.27
C LYS A 313 7.07 -8.50 15.04
N ILE A 314 6.04 -7.95 14.41
CA ILE A 314 5.10 -7.02 15.03
C ILE A 314 3.69 -7.36 14.57
N SER A 315 2.79 -7.52 15.53
CA SER A 315 1.39 -7.84 15.25
C SER A 315 0.55 -6.61 14.92
N TRP A 316 -0.58 -6.79 14.26
CA TRP A 316 -1.54 -5.69 14.03
C TRP A 316 -2.02 -5.06 15.35
N GLY A 317 -2.21 -5.87 16.39
CA GLY A 317 -2.57 -5.39 17.72
C GLY A 317 -1.54 -4.43 18.30
N GLU A 318 -0.26 -4.80 18.24
CA GLU A 318 0.84 -3.96 18.71
C GLU A 318 0.96 -2.65 17.92
N ILE A 319 0.85 -2.70 16.59
CA ILE A 319 0.86 -1.49 15.74
C ILE A 319 -0.24 -0.52 16.16
N ILE A 320 -1.44 -1.03 16.46
CA ILE A 320 -2.58 -0.19 16.83
C ILE A 320 -2.38 0.45 18.20
N GLU A 321 -1.88 -0.30 19.19
CA GLU A 321 -1.62 0.26 20.52
C GLU A 321 -0.49 1.32 20.48
N LEU A 322 0.59 1.05 19.76
CA LEU A 322 1.67 2.04 19.54
C LEU A 322 1.15 3.25 18.76
N GLY A 323 0.35 3.04 17.72
CA GLY A 323 -0.28 4.11 16.96
C GLY A 323 -1.16 5.00 17.83
N LYS A 324 -2.03 4.42 18.68
CA LYS A 324 -2.87 5.16 19.64
C LYS A 324 -2.03 5.98 20.60
N LYS A 325 -0.99 5.37 21.20
CA LYS A 325 -0.05 6.06 22.10
C LYS A 325 0.51 7.32 21.44
N TRP A 326 1.06 7.19 20.24
CA TRP A 326 1.72 8.32 19.58
C TRP A 326 0.75 9.35 19.01
N VAL A 327 -0.43 8.94 18.56
CA VAL A 327 -1.50 9.85 18.16
C VAL A 327 -2.00 10.69 19.33
N ASP A 328 -2.07 10.14 20.55
CA ASP A 328 -2.47 10.92 21.72
C ASP A 328 -1.42 11.98 22.12
N VAL A 329 -0.13 11.63 21.97
CA VAL A 329 1.00 12.56 22.20
C VAL A 329 1.10 13.62 21.09
N TYR A 330 0.80 13.23 19.85
CA TYR A 330 0.89 14.05 18.63
C TYR A 330 -0.47 14.12 17.88
N PRO A 331 -1.52 14.67 18.51
CA PRO A 331 -2.88 14.62 17.95
C PRO A 331 -3.06 15.62 16.81
N HIS A 332 -4.07 15.44 15.96
CA HIS A 332 -4.36 16.36 14.85
C HIS A 332 -5.12 17.62 15.29
N THR A 333 -4.80 18.76 14.67
CA THR A 333 -5.56 20.01 14.86
C THR A 333 -6.95 19.86 14.25
N VAL A 334 -7.01 19.29 13.04
CA VAL A 334 -8.25 19.01 12.31
C VAL A 334 -8.61 17.55 12.49
N ALA A 335 -9.39 17.25 13.53
CA ALA A 335 -9.96 15.94 13.82
C ALA A 335 -11.46 16.07 14.11
N LEU A 336 -12.22 15.08 13.67
CA LEU A 336 -13.67 15.02 13.84
C LEU A 336 -14.04 14.65 15.29
N TRP A 337 -13.33 13.66 15.83
CA TRP A 337 -13.60 13.14 17.16
C TRP A 337 -12.29 12.81 17.89
N HIS A 338 -12.37 12.52 19.19
CA HIS A 338 -11.22 12.01 19.93
C HIS A 338 -10.75 10.68 19.29
N PRO A 339 -9.45 10.49 19.05
CA PRO A 339 -8.89 9.23 18.58
C PRO A 339 -9.36 8.10 19.50
N GLY A 340 -10.10 7.15 18.94
CA GLY A 340 -10.74 6.12 19.75
C GLY A 340 -11.37 5.09 18.84
N GLY A 341 -11.17 3.83 19.20
CA GLY A 341 -11.57 2.72 18.36
C GLY A 341 -10.70 1.51 18.63
N ASN A 342 -11.20 0.34 18.27
CA ASN A 342 -10.51 -0.92 18.43
C ASN A 342 -10.74 -1.79 17.20
N ILE A 343 -9.78 -2.67 16.94
CA ILE A 343 -10.01 -3.78 16.03
C ILE A 343 -10.93 -4.82 16.64
N LYS A 344 -11.58 -5.58 15.77
CA LYS A 344 -12.44 -6.71 16.12
C LYS A 344 -12.01 -7.90 15.26
N SER A 345 -11.77 -9.05 15.87
CA SER A 345 -11.54 -10.31 15.14
C SER A 345 -12.84 -10.84 14.51
N TYR A 346 -13.97 -10.63 15.18
CA TYR A 346 -15.27 -11.10 14.70
C TYR A 346 -15.98 -10.05 13.86
N TYR A 347 -16.39 -10.44 12.65
CA TYR A 347 -17.05 -9.56 11.69
C TYR A 347 -18.34 -8.94 12.25
N TRP A 348 -19.17 -9.69 12.97
CA TRP A 348 -20.43 -9.16 13.54
C TRP A 348 -20.19 -8.08 14.59
N GLN A 349 -19.15 -8.21 15.42
CA GLN A 349 -18.77 -7.16 16.36
C GLN A 349 -18.32 -5.90 15.61
N HIS A 350 -17.57 -6.06 14.52
CA HIS A 350 -17.19 -4.93 13.66
C HIS A 350 -18.43 -4.23 13.07
N VAL A 351 -19.38 -4.98 12.49
CA VAL A 351 -20.61 -4.43 11.90
C VAL A 351 -21.44 -3.66 12.92
N LEU A 352 -21.64 -4.22 14.13
CA LEU A 352 -22.33 -3.51 15.22
C LEU A 352 -21.60 -2.21 15.58
N CYS A 353 -20.27 -2.24 15.71
CA CYS A 353 -19.50 -1.02 15.97
C CYS A 353 -19.63 0.01 14.84
N VAL A 354 -19.60 -0.41 13.58
CA VAL A 354 -19.77 0.47 12.42
C VAL A 354 -21.17 1.13 12.45
N LEU A 355 -22.22 0.37 12.76
CA LEU A 355 -23.57 0.91 12.86
C LEU A 355 -23.64 2.05 13.89
N PHE A 356 -23.16 1.81 15.11
CA PHE A 356 -23.30 2.76 16.22
C PHE A 356 -22.26 3.88 16.24
N PHE A 357 -21.05 3.64 15.75
CA PHE A 357 -19.95 4.60 15.85
C PHE A 357 -19.57 5.27 14.52
N HIS A 358 -20.07 4.77 13.39
CA HIS A 358 -19.85 5.37 12.06
C HIS A 358 -21.14 5.84 11.41
N ILE A 359 -22.08 4.92 11.15
CA ILE A 359 -23.24 5.18 10.30
C ILE A 359 -24.29 6.03 11.01
N ALA A 360 -24.78 5.61 12.17
CA ALA A 360 -25.82 6.34 12.90
C ALA A 360 -25.38 7.78 13.27
N PRO A 361 -24.16 8.02 13.80
CA PRO A 361 -23.69 9.39 14.04
C PRO A 361 -23.55 10.21 12.76
N ALA A 362 -23.14 9.59 11.64
CA ALA A 362 -23.01 10.30 10.36
C ALA A 362 -24.35 10.81 9.85
N TYR A 363 -25.39 9.97 9.85
CA TYR A 363 -26.73 10.38 9.43
C TYR A 363 -27.36 11.39 10.39
N LEU A 364 -27.14 11.24 11.70
CA LEU A 364 -27.61 12.22 12.69
C LEU A 364 -26.99 13.61 12.45
N LEU A 365 -25.66 13.67 12.32
CA LEU A 365 -24.95 14.94 12.13
C LEU A 365 -25.24 15.56 10.76
N ASP A 366 -25.26 14.79 9.68
CA ASP A 366 -25.65 15.31 8.36
C ASP A 366 -27.13 15.74 8.34
N GLY A 367 -28.03 15.05 9.05
CA GLY A 367 -29.42 15.47 9.22
C GLY A 367 -29.53 16.83 9.92
N LEU A 368 -28.78 17.02 11.02
CA LEU A 368 -28.71 18.32 11.70
C LEU A 368 -28.13 19.42 10.80
N LEU A 369 -27.04 19.13 10.07
CA LEU A 369 -26.45 20.07 9.11
C LEU A 369 -27.46 20.46 8.04
N PHE A 370 -28.20 19.50 7.49
CA PHE A 370 -29.24 19.74 6.51
C PHE A 370 -30.34 20.67 7.06
N LEU A 371 -30.85 20.40 8.27
CA LEU A 371 -31.85 21.24 8.94
C LEU A 371 -31.34 22.67 9.20
N LEU A 372 -30.04 22.83 9.43
CA LEU A 372 -29.38 24.13 9.62
C LEU A 372 -28.97 24.82 8.30
N GLY A 373 -29.36 24.28 7.13
CA GLY A 373 -29.00 24.80 5.81
C GLY A 373 -27.50 24.71 5.51
N LYS A 374 -26.78 23.81 6.18
CA LYS A 374 -25.34 23.57 5.98
C LYS A 374 -25.11 22.39 5.05
N LYS A 375 -23.95 22.38 4.39
CA LYS A 375 -23.54 21.29 3.51
C LYS A 375 -23.28 20.01 4.31
N THR A 376 -23.95 18.93 3.93
CA THR A 376 -23.71 17.58 4.44
C THR A 376 -22.43 16.98 3.86
N PHE A 377 -21.73 16.18 4.65
CA PHE A 377 -20.49 15.57 4.18
C PHE A 377 -20.14 14.26 4.87
N LEU A 378 -20.64 14.01 6.09
CA LEU A 378 -20.13 12.95 6.93
C LEU A 378 -20.53 11.56 6.44
N VAL A 379 -21.74 11.40 5.89
CA VAL A 379 -22.18 10.14 5.26
C VAL A 379 -21.28 9.80 4.07
N ASN A 380 -20.92 10.78 3.25
CA ASN A 380 -20.02 10.56 2.11
C ASN A 380 -18.59 10.22 2.55
N VAL A 381 -18.12 10.80 3.66
CA VAL A 381 -16.84 10.43 4.28
C VAL A 381 -16.89 8.99 4.77
N GLN A 382 -17.94 8.59 5.49
CA GLN A 382 -18.06 7.22 5.99
C GLN A 382 -18.16 6.19 4.87
N LYS A 383 -18.90 6.47 3.78
CA LYS A 383 -18.93 5.59 2.58
C LYS A 383 -17.54 5.32 2.01
N ARG A 384 -16.69 6.35 1.90
CA ARG A 384 -15.31 6.21 1.41
C ARG A 384 -14.46 5.39 2.37
N ILE A 385 -14.65 5.58 3.68
CA ILE A 385 -13.93 4.83 4.72
C ILE A 385 -14.34 3.35 4.70
N SER A 386 -15.64 3.05 4.66
CA SER A 386 -16.13 1.67 4.59
C SER A 386 -15.60 0.95 3.36
N HIS A 387 -15.60 1.61 2.20
CA HIS A 387 -14.98 1.07 0.98
C HIS A 387 -13.49 0.75 1.20
N GLY A 388 -12.71 1.71 1.71
CA GLY A 388 -11.28 1.51 1.97
C GLY A 388 -11.00 0.38 2.97
N LEU A 389 -11.78 0.29 4.06
CA LEU A 389 -11.64 -0.76 5.08
C LEU A 389 -11.97 -2.14 4.51
N ASN A 390 -13.05 -2.27 3.74
CA ASN A 390 -13.46 -3.56 3.15
C ASN A 390 -12.36 -4.13 2.25
N VAL A 391 -11.69 -3.28 1.48
CA VAL A 391 -10.60 -3.74 0.61
C VAL A 391 -9.37 -4.19 1.42
N LEU A 392 -9.11 -3.58 2.58
CA LEU A 392 -7.98 -3.93 3.44
C LEU A 392 -8.23 -5.16 4.33
N GLN A 393 -9.49 -5.55 4.54
CA GLN A 393 -9.86 -6.70 5.38
C GLN A 393 -9.21 -8.00 4.90
N TYR A 394 -9.13 -8.22 3.58
CA TYR A 394 -8.48 -9.41 3.03
C TYR A 394 -7.03 -9.59 3.51
N TYR A 395 -6.28 -8.49 3.64
CA TYR A 395 -4.88 -8.51 4.06
C TYR A 395 -4.69 -8.52 5.58
N THR A 396 -5.66 -7.99 6.32
CA THR A 396 -5.56 -7.81 7.77
C THR A 396 -6.25 -8.92 8.58
N THR A 397 -6.87 -9.88 7.89
CA THR A 397 -7.52 -11.07 8.47
C THR A 397 -6.87 -12.38 8.01
N LYS A 398 -5.69 -12.29 7.41
CA LYS A 398 -4.84 -13.41 7.00
C LYS A 398 -3.41 -13.15 7.47
N GLU A 399 -2.70 -14.24 7.75
CA GLU A 399 -1.27 -14.19 7.98
C GLU A 399 -0.53 -14.39 6.66
N TRP A 400 0.60 -13.70 6.49
CA TRP A 400 1.38 -13.70 5.26
C TRP A 400 2.80 -14.17 5.54
N HIS A 401 3.29 -15.13 4.76
CA HIS A 401 4.65 -15.65 4.87
C HIS A 401 5.44 -15.39 3.60
N PHE A 402 6.51 -14.62 3.73
CA PHE A 402 7.37 -14.23 2.62
C PHE A 402 8.78 -14.73 2.89
N ARG A 403 9.31 -15.61 2.05
CA ARG A 403 10.73 -15.98 2.12
C ARG A 403 11.55 -14.86 1.49
N ASN A 404 12.60 -14.39 2.15
CA ASN A 404 13.43 -13.24 1.70
C ASN A 404 14.95 -13.50 1.85
N ASP A 405 15.37 -14.76 1.90
CA ASP A 405 16.77 -15.17 2.11
C ASP A 405 17.73 -14.55 1.06
N ARG A 406 17.32 -14.51 -0.21
CA ARG A 406 18.10 -13.96 -1.32
C ARG A 406 18.22 -12.45 -1.20
N PHE A 407 17.12 -11.74 -0.90
CA PHE A 407 17.14 -10.31 -0.60
C PHE A 407 18.10 -9.99 0.55
N LEU A 408 17.97 -10.68 1.69
CA LEU A 408 18.84 -10.48 2.85
C LEU A 408 20.30 -10.84 2.56
N SER A 409 20.57 -11.74 1.61
CA SER A 409 21.94 -12.10 1.23
C SER A 409 22.69 -10.99 0.49
N LEU A 410 21.99 -9.98 -0.06
CA LEU A 410 22.61 -8.87 -0.82
C LEU A 410 23.64 -8.09 0.02
N ARG A 411 23.40 -7.92 1.32
CA ARG A 411 24.34 -7.25 2.23
C ARG A 411 25.71 -7.93 2.33
N LYS A 412 25.77 -9.25 2.08
CA LYS A 412 27.02 -10.02 2.13
C LYS A 412 27.87 -9.83 0.87
N ARG A 413 27.33 -9.15 -0.14
CA ARG A 413 27.97 -8.94 -1.44
C ARG A 413 28.60 -7.56 -1.60
N ILE A 414 28.42 -6.70 -0.61
CA ILE A 414 28.86 -5.30 -0.64
C ILE A 414 29.81 -5.04 0.53
N SER A 415 30.54 -3.93 0.45
CA SER A 415 31.41 -3.48 1.54
C SER A 415 30.59 -3.06 2.77
N GLU A 416 31.24 -2.96 3.94
CA GLU A 416 30.57 -2.45 5.14
C GLU A 416 30.12 -0.98 4.98
N GLU A 417 30.88 -0.19 4.20
CA GLU A 417 30.53 1.19 3.88
C GLU A 417 29.29 1.28 2.99
N ASP A 418 29.20 0.41 1.98
CA ASP A 418 28.01 0.26 1.15
C ASP A 418 26.82 -0.27 1.95
N ASP A 419 27.00 -1.22 2.89
CA ASP A 419 25.91 -1.72 3.76
C ASP A 419 25.37 -0.63 4.68
N ARG A 420 26.22 0.30 5.14
CA ARG A 420 25.77 1.48 5.89
C ARG A 420 25.00 2.47 5.02
N THR A 421 25.42 2.65 3.77
CA THR A 421 24.79 3.60 2.83
C THR A 421 23.48 3.05 2.26
N PHE A 422 23.46 1.79 1.84
CA PHE A 422 22.35 1.10 1.20
C PHE A 422 21.79 0.00 2.10
N TYR A 423 21.60 0.31 3.38
CA TYR A 423 21.12 -0.64 4.38
C TYR A 423 19.79 -1.26 3.97
N ILE A 424 19.69 -2.57 4.18
CA ILE A 424 18.46 -3.36 4.00
C ILE A 424 18.06 -4.15 5.25
N ASP A 425 18.96 -4.22 6.24
CA ASP A 425 18.71 -4.92 7.50
C ASP A 425 17.88 -4.04 8.46
N LEU A 426 16.65 -4.49 8.71
CA LEU A 426 15.69 -3.85 9.60
C LEU A 426 15.71 -4.44 11.03
N SER A 427 16.62 -5.35 11.36
CA SER A 427 16.68 -6.01 12.68
C SER A 427 16.87 -5.04 13.86
N THR A 428 17.45 -3.86 13.60
CA THR A 428 17.65 -2.80 14.59
C THR A 428 16.50 -1.79 14.66
N LEU A 429 15.45 -1.98 13.86
CA LEU A 429 14.27 -1.13 13.90
C LEU A 429 13.54 -1.30 15.24
N SER A 430 13.36 -0.20 15.96
CA SER A 430 12.47 -0.14 17.13
C SER A 430 11.05 0.18 16.68
N PRO A 431 10.07 -0.73 16.87
CA PRO A 431 8.67 -0.47 16.55
C PRO A 431 8.13 0.82 17.16
N ASP A 432 8.44 1.08 18.43
CA ASP A 432 7.94 2.25 19.15
C ASP A 432 8.46 3.56 18.53
N GLU A 433 9.76 3.61 18.25
CA GLU A 433 10.38 4.79 17.63
C GLU A 433 9.92 4.97 16.18
N TYR A 434 9.81 3.88 15.42
CA TYR A 434 9.32 3.93 14.05
C TYR A 434 7.89 4.48 13.99
N LEU A 435 6.98 3.97 14.82
CA LEU A 435 5.60 4.46 14.87
C LEU A 435 5.50 5.93 15.33
N LYS A 436 6.37 6.38 16.24
CA LYS A 436 6.48 7.80 16.63
C LYS A 436 6.74 8.69 15.42
N TYR A 437 7.78 8.38 14.64
CA TYR A 437 8.15 9.17 13.47
C TYR A 437 7.13 9.03 12.35
N TYR A 438 6.51 7.86 12.19
CA TYR A 438 5.43 7.68 11.23
C TYR A 438 4.24 8.60 11.56
N VAL A 439 3.77 8.64 12.81
CA VAL A 439 2.69 9.56 13.24
C VAL A 439 3.05 11.03 12.98
N LEU A 440 4.26 11.45 13.39
CA LEU A 440 4.75 12.81 13.13
C LEU A 440 4.80 13.13 11.63
N GLY A 441 5.29 12.21 10.82
CA GLY A 441 5.39 12.33 9.38
C GLY A 441 4.04 12.44 8.69
N THR A 442 3.05 11.62 9.09
CA THR A 442 1.68 11.74 8.54
C THR A 442 1.04 13.09 8.87
N ARG A 443 1.28 13.63 10.06
CA ARG A 443 0.85 15.00 10.42
C ARG A 443 1.48 16.03 9.49
N GLN A 444 2.79 15.99 9.34
CA GLN A 444 3.54 17.03 8.64
C GLN A 444 3.35 16.95 7.13
N PHE A 445 3.54 15.77 6.53
CA PHE A 445 3.64 15.61 5.09
C PHE A 445 2.29 15.29 4.43
N CYS A 446 1.45 14.48 5.08
CA CYS A 446 0.14 14.10 4.53
C CYS A 446 -0.97 15.09 4.94
N CYS A 447 -1.01 15.48 6.21
CA CYS A 447 -2.01 16.41 6.73
C CYS A 447 -1.61 17.89 6.62
N LYS A 448 -0.37 18.18 6.20
CA LYS A 448 0.17 19.53 6.05
C LYS A 448 0.07 20.37 7.34
N GLU A 449 0.17 19.72 8.51
CA GLU A 449 0.14 20.39 9.81
C GLU A 449 1.57 20.72 10.25
N ASP A 450 1.87 22.01 10.36
CA ASP A 450 3.17 22.48 10.85
C ASP A 450 3.43 22.04 12.31
N PRO A 451 4.65 21.65 12.69
CA PRO A 451 4.99 21.26 14.06
C PRO A 451 4.59 22.30 15.13
N SER A 452 4.60 23.60 14.80
CA SER A 452 4.17 24.69 15.69
C SER A 452 2.68 24.60 16.10
N THR A 453 1.85 23.84 15.37
CA THR A 453 0.42 23.66 15.69
C THR A 453 0.18 22.70 16.86
N LEU A 454 1.20 21.95 17.28
CA LEU A 454 1.07 20.87 18.26
C LEU A 454 0.49 21.30 19.62
N PRO A 455 0.86 22.45 20.22
CA PRO A 455 0.24 22.91 21.48
C PRO A 455 -1.28 23.12 21.34
N ARG A 456 -1.72 23.72 20.24
CA ARG A 456 -3.14 23.89 19.93
C ARG A 456 -3.83 22.54 19.73
N ALA A 457 -3.20 21.64 18.98
CA ALA A 457 -3.75 20.32 18.72
C ALA A 457 -3.96 19.51 20.02
N ARG A 458 -3.02 19.57 20.96
CA ARG A 458 -3.15 18.94 22.29
C ARG A 458 -4.31 19.51 23.10
N LYS A 459 -4.49 20.84 23.10
CA LYS A 459 -5.64 21.49 23.76
C LYS A 459 -6.96 21.01 23.16
N LEU A 460 -7.06 20.97 21.83
CA LEU A 460 -8.26 20.48 21.13
C LEU A 460 -8.50 18.98 21.40
N ASN A 461 -7.45 18.17 21.47
CA ASN A 461 -7.57 16.75 21.78
C ASN A 461 -8.13 16.52 23.18
N LYS A 462 -7.67 17.27 24.19
CA LYS A 462 -8.23 17.22 25.55
C LYS A 462 -9.72 17.58 25.58
N ILE A 463 -10.13 18.61 24.83
CA ILE A 463 -11.56 18.98 24.72
C ILE A 463 -12.34 17.82 24.09
N ARG A 464 -11.86 17.25 22.98
CA ARG A 464 -12.49 16.11 22.31
C ARG A 464 -12.56 14.89 23.23
N TYR A 465 -11.55 14.64 24.04
CA TYR A 465 -11.55 13.57 25.03
C TYR A 465 -12.69 13.75 26.04
N VAL A 466 -12.83 14.95 26.61
CA VAL A 466 -13.93 15.25 27.54
C VAL A 466 -15.28 15.07 26.86
N VAL A 467 -15.45 15.57 25.63
CA VAL A 467 -16.68 15.38 24.84
C VAL A 467 -16.96 13.89 24.60
N ASP A 468 -15.95 13.10 24.24
CA ASP A 468 -16.08 11.65 24.02
C ASP A 468 -16.54 10.92 25.29
N VAL A 469 -15.94 11.24 26.45
CA VAL A 469 -16.32 10.66 27.75
C VAL A 469 -17.75 11.04 28.12
N VAL A 470 -18.13 12.31 27.97
CA VAL A 470 -19.48 12.80 28.27
C VAL A 470 -20.51 12.13 27.36
N CYS A 471 -20.27 12.10 26.05
CA CYS A 471 -21.17 11.45 25.09
C CYS A 471 -21.35 9.96 25.37
N LYS A 472 -20.27 9.23 25.66
CA LYS A 472 -20.36 7.81 26.05
C LYS A 472 -21.15 7.62 27.35
N THR A 473 -20.90 8.46 28.34
CA THR A 473 -21.62 8.41 29.63
C THR A 473 -23.11 8.64 29.42
N LEU A 474 -23.50 9.68 28.68
CA LEU A 474 -24.89 9.98 28.35
C LEU A 474 -25.55 8.84 27.55
N PHE A 475 -24.82 8.22 26.62
CA PHE A 475 -25.31 7.08 25.86
C PHE A 475 -25.62 5.88 26.76
N PHE A 476 -24.72 5.50 27.67
CA PHE A 476 -24.95 4.39 28.59
C PHE A 476 -26.04 4.70 29.62
N VAL A 477 -26.12 5.95 30.10
CA VAL A 477 -27.22 6.40 30.97
C VAL A 477 -28.56 6.31 30.25
N LEU A 478 -28.63 6.72 28.98
CA LEU A 478 -29.84 6.59 28.16
C LEU A 478 -30.25 5.12 27.99
N ILE A 479 -29.31 4.22 27.70
CA ILE A 479 -29.59 2.78 27.60
C ILE A 479 -30.13 2.24 28.94
N ALA A 480 -29.47 2.56 30.05
CA ALA A 480 -29.91 2.12 31.37
C ALA A 480 -31.31 2.66 31.71
N TRP A 481 -31.58 3.93 31.38
CA TRP A 481 -32.89 4.55 31.59
C TRP A 481 -33.98 3.92 30.71
N LEU A 482 -33.69 3.59 29.44
CA LEU A 482 -34.62 2.88 28.56
C LEU A 482 -34.92 1.47 29.07
N LEU A 483 -33.89 0.72 29.48
CA LEU A 483 -34.07 -0.62 30.06
C LEU A 483 -34.91 -0.58 31.35
N TYR A 484 -34.69 0.43 32.19
CA TYR A 484 -35.47 0.62 33.41
C TYR A 484 -36.92 1.01 33.12
N SER A 485 -37.13 1.97 32.22
CA SER A 485 -38.47 2.51 31.90
C SER A 485 -39.35 1.50 31.16
N TYR A 486 -38.75 0.61 30.37
CA TYR A 486 -39.47 -0.43 29.62
C TYR A 486 -39.25 -1.83 30.19
N ARG A 487 -38.83 -1.95 31.46
CA ARG A 487 -38.48 -3.22 32.09
C ARG A 487 -39.57 -4.28 32.01
N ASP A 488 -40.84 -3.87 32.09
CA ASP A 488 -41.98 -4.78 32.09
C ASP A 488 -42.17 -5.42 30.70
N ILE A 489 -41.87 -4.67 29.62
CA ILE A 489 -41.89 -5.17 28.24
C ILE A 489 -40.71 -6.12 28.01
N PHE A 490 -39.52 -5.77 28.49
CA PHE A 490 -38.33 -6.61 28.37
C PHE A 490 -38.49 -7.93 29.13
N THR A 491 -38.96 -7.88 30.38
CA THR A 491 -39.21 -9.08 31.19
C THR A 491 -40.27 -9.98 30.55
N SER A 492 -41.39 -9.40 30.10
CA SER A 492 -42.42 -10.16 29.37
C SER A 492 -41.88 -10.81 28.10
N SER A 493 -41.01 -10.13 27.35
CA SER A 493 -40.40 -10.67 26.14
C SER A 493 -39.42 -11.81 26.43
N VAL A 494 -38.65 -11.71 27.52
CA VAL A 494 -37.74 -12.76 27.97
C VAL A 494 -38.52 -13.98 28.47
N GLU A 495 -39.59 -13.78 29.23
CA GLU A 495 -40.49 -14.86 29.66
C GLU A 495 -41.14 -15.56 28.47
N LEU A 496 -41.60 -14.82 27.47
CA LEU A 496 -42.14 -15.38 26.23
C LEU A 496 -41.09 -16.23 25.49
N LEU A 497 -39.84 -15.74 25.40
CA LEU A 497 -38.75 -16.45 24.77
C LEU A 497 -38.38 -17.74 25.53
N ASP A 498 -38.29 -17.66 26.85
CA ASP A 498 -38.01 -18.81 27.73
C ASP A 498 -39.11 -19.87 27.64
N ASN A 499 -40.38 -19.44 27.65
CA ASN A 499 -41.52 -20.34 27.46
C ASN A 499 -41.50 -20.99 26.06
N THR A 500 -41.13 -20.22 25.03
CA THR A 500 -40.98 -20.75 23.66
C THR A 500 -39.86 -21.77 23.58
N LEU A 501 -38.70 -21.49 24.17
CA LEU A 501 -37.56 -22.41 24.20
C LEU A 501 -37.89 -23.70 24.99
N LYS A 502 -38.61 -23.59 26.11
CA LYS A 502 -39.09 -24.75 26.89
C LYS A 502 -40.13 -25.58 26.14
N SER A 503 -40.88 -24.97 25.22
CA SER A 503 -41.86 -25.67 24.39
C SER A 503 -41.24 -26.41 23.19
N LEU A 504 -39.97 -26.16 22.87
CA LEU A 504 -39.27 -26.88 21.81
C LEU A 504 -38.94 -28.31 22.27
N PRO A 505 -39.21 -29.34 21.45
CA PRO A 505 -38.87 -30.72 21.80
C PRO A 505 -37.35 -30.91 21.89
N PRO A 506 -36.85 -31.78 22.79
CA PRO A 506 -35.43 -32.04 22.94
C PRO A 506 -34.82 -32.60 21.63
N ILE A 507 -33.65 -32.08 21.27
CA ILE A 507 -32.91 -32.38 20.02
C ILE A 507 -32.56 -33.89 19.88
N SER A 508 -32.73 -34.70 20.92
CA SER A 508 -32.51 -36.16 20.88
C SER A 508 -33.63 -36.99 20.22
N LYS A 509 -34.71 -36.37 19.69
CA LYS A 509 -35.82 -37.10 19.04
C LYS A 509 -36.01 -36.83 17.54
N VAL A 510 -35.05 -36.22 16.85
CA VAL A 510 -35.14 -35.97 15.38
C VAL A 510 -34.30 -36.96 14.54
N LYS A 511 -33.78 -38.04 15.15
CA LYS A 511 -33.21 -39.20 14.42
C LYS A 511 -33.72 -40.51 15.02
N ALA A 512 -34.96 -40.88 14.73
CA ALA A 512 -35.44 -42.26 14.96
C ALA A 512 -36.74 -42.63 14.20
N GLU A 513 -37.36 -41.74 13.42
CA GLU A 513 -38.57 -42.08 12.66
C GLU A 513 -38.35 -41.67 11.20
N GLY A 514 -37.94 -42.61 10.37
CA GLY A 514 -37.77 -42.39 8.92
C GLY A 514 -36.80 -43.30 8.17
N VAL A 515 -36.24 -44.37 8.76
CA VAL A 515 -35.32 -45.30 8.05
C VAL A 515 -35.73 -46.77 8.10
N ASP A 516 -36.71 -47.19 8.91
CA ASP A 516 -37.09 -48.61 9.04
C ASP A 516 -38.40 -49.01 8.33
N GLU A 517 -38.72 -48.41 7.17
CA GLU A 517 -39.92 -48.80 6.39
C GLU A 517 -39.62 -49.06 4.89
N ILE A 518 -38.40 -49.51 4.54
CA ILE A 518 -38.07 -50.01 3.17
C ILE A 518 -37.40 -51.41 3.16
N LEU A 519 -37.34 -52.12 4.29
CA LEU A 519 -36.84 -53.51 4.31
C LEU A 519 -37.71 -54.41 5.19
N GLY A 520 -38.78 -54.99 4.62
CA GLY A 520 -39.41 -56.17 5.22
C GLY A 520 -40.91 -56.38 5.00
N SER A 521 -41.36 -56.52 3.74
CA SER A 521 -42.40 -57.49 3.35
C SER A 521 -42.52 -57.56 1.83
#